data_AF-A0A535UQ77-F1
#
_entry.id   AF-A0A535UQ77-F1
#
_cell.length_a   1.000
_cell.length_b   1.000
_cell.length_c   1.000
_cell.angle_alpha   90.00
_cell.angle_beta   90.00
_cell.angle_gamma   90.00
#
_symmetry.space_group_name_H-M   'P 1'
#
loop_
_entity.id
_entity.type
_entity.pdbx_description
1 polymer ?
#
loop_
_entity_poly.entity_id
_entity_poly.type
_entity_poly.pdbx_seq_one_letter_code
_entity_poly.pdbx_strand_id
1 'polypeptide(L)'
;MGYGLDEVVECGRVMCAAGGQVCLNLLTFPGLTDSPEELDRTVSACREMGVEQIQWRSLNVDHDWLLEELPATSPGVGMLEALDRLRRELPGVQHGNFTRPVAAATIR
;
A
#
# COMPACT_ATOMS: atom_id res chain seq x y z
N MET A 1 10.71 20.75 3.53
CA MET A 1 11.38 19.45 3.34
C MET A 1 11.46 18.80 4.71
N GLY A 2 10.74 17.70 4.95
CA GLY A 2 10.67 17.07 6.27
C GLY A 2 9.51 16.10 6.45
N TYR A 3 8.97 15.54 5.36
CA TYR A 3 7.95 14.50 5.40
C TYR A 3 8.27 13.53 4.28
N GLY A 4 8.65 12.31 4.65
CA GLY A 4 9.00 11.21 3.78
C GLY A 4 8.28 9.93 4.19
N LEU A 5 8.77 8.80 3.71
CA LEU A 5 8.16 7.49 3.99
C LEU A 5 8.23 7.14 5.49
N ASP A 6 9.31 7.49 6.17
CA ASP A 6 9.47 7.20 7.60
C ASP A 6 8.39 7.92 8.43
N GLU A 7 8.10 9.19 8.13
CA GLU A 7 7.01 9.91 8.80
C GLU A 7 5.62 9.37 8.43
N VAL A 8 5.42 8.86 7.21
CA VAL A 8 4.17 8.18 6.81
C VAL A 8 3.97 6.92 7.64
N VAL A 9 5.02 6.10 7.77
CA VAL A 9 4.98 4.87 8.56
C VAL A 9 4.72 5.17 10.03
N GLU A 10 5.38 6.19 10.59
CA GLU A 10 5.14 6.64 11.96
C GLU A 10 3.70 7.11 12.18
N CYS A 11 3.13 7.84 11.20
CA CYS A 11 1.72 8.25 11.24
C CYS A 11 0.78 7.04 11.30
N GLY A 12 1.04 6.00 10.49
CA GLY A 12 0.29 4.74 10.54
C GLY A 12 0.40 4.06 11.91
N ARG A 13 1.60 3.96 12.46
CA ARG A 13 1.85 3.37 13.79
C ARG A 13 1.11 4.11 14.89
N VAL A 14 1.12 5.45 14.89
CA VAL A 14 0.38 6.28 15.85
C VAL A 14 -1.12 6.06 15.73
N MET A 15 -1.67 6.03 14.50
CA MET A 15 -3.10 5.80 14.27
C MET A 15 -3.54 4.41 14.76
N CYS A 16 -2.76 3.38 14.45
CA CYS A 16 -3.00 2.02 14.92
C CYS A 16 -2.98 1.95 16.46
N ALA A 17 -1.98 2.57 17.11
CA ALA A 17 -1.86 2.60 18.57
C ALA A 17 -3.02 3.35 19.25
N ALA A 18 -3.63 4.33 18.57
CA ALA A 18 -4.82 5.04 19.03
C ALA A 18 -6.14 4.25 18.83
N GLY A 19 -6.08 3.03 18.28
CA GLY A 19 -7.25 2.20 17.98
C GLY A 19 -8.00 2.64 16.72
N GLY A 20 -7.36 3.45 15.87
CA GLY A 20 -7.91 3.88 14.60
C GLY A 20 -7.59 2.92 13.47
N GLN A 21 -8.38 2.98 12.39
CA GLN A 21 -8.17 2.15 11.21
C GLN A 21 -7.11 2.74 10.28
N VAL A 22 -6.18 1.90 9.84
CA VAL A 22 -5.17 2.25 8.83
C VAL A 22 -5.49 1.56 7.50
N CYS A 23 -5.72 2.37 6.46
CA CYS A 23 -5.95 1.91 5.09
C CYS A 23 -4.85 2.46 4.18
N LEU A 24 -4.17 1.57 3.45
CA LEU A 24 -3.13 1.95 2.48
C LEU A 24 -3.74 2.06 1.08
N ASN A 25 -3.62 3.23 0.45
CA ASN A 25 -3.87 3.38 -0.98
C ASN A 25 -2.59 3.01 -1.75
N LEU A 26 -2.57 1.82 -2.33
CA LEU A 26 -1.45 1.34 -3.13
C LEU A 26 -1.68 1.71 -4.60
N LEU A 27 -0.86 2.64 -5.09
CA LEU A 27 -0.89 3.09 -6.48
C LEU A 27 -0.23 2.01 -7.36
N THR A 28 -1.00 1.45 -8.29
CA THR A 28 -0.61 0.31 -9.10
C THR A 28 0.04 0.75 -10.41
N PHE A 29 1.25 0.27 -10.64
CA PHE A 29 1.98 0.48 -11.88
C PHE A 29 2.82 -0.77 -12.23
N PRO A 30 2.51 -1.46 -13.35
CA PRO A 30 3.30 -2.60 -13.81
C PRO A 30 4.78 -2.27 -14.02
N GLY A 31 5.68 -3.15 -13.59
CA GLY A 31 7.13 -2.95 -13.57
C GLY A 31 7.64 -2.25 -12.30
N LEU A 32 6.79 -1.50 -11.60
CA LEU A 32 7.17 -0.77 -10.38
C LEU A 32 6.56 -1.44 -9.13
N THR A 33 5.23 -1.34 -8.98
CA THR A 33 4.51 -1.82 -7.79
C THR A 33 4.49 -3.34 -7.69
N ASP A 34 4.57 -4.05 -8.82
CA ASP A 34 4.66 -5.51 -8.88
C ASP A 34 6.09 -6.02 -9.00
N SER A 35 7.10 -5.18 -8.78
CA SER A 35 8.48 -5.66 -8.66
C SER A 35 8.65 -6.42 -7.33
N PRO A 36 9.48 -7.49 -7.30
CA PRO A 36 9.67 -8.27 -6.08
C PRO A 36 10.11 -7.43 -4.86
N GLU A 37 10.99 -6.46 -5.10
CA GLU A 37 11.54 -5.57 -4.08
C GLU A 37 10.47 -4.62 -3.51
N GLU A 38 9.66 -3.99 -4.35
CA GLU A 38 8.59 -3.10 -3.89
C GLU A 38 7.48 -3.88 -3.16
N LEU A 39 7.22 -5.13 -3.57
CA LEU A 39 6.30 -6.00 -2.84
C LEU A 39 6.81 -6.32 -1.43
N ASP A 40 8.10 -6.62 -1.26
CA ASP A 40 8.70 -6.87 0.06
C ASP A 40 8.66 -5.62 0.95
N ARG A 41 8.99 -4.45 0.39
CA ARG A 41 8.89 -3.17 1.09
C ARG A 41 7.46 -2.84 1.49
N THR A 42 6.50 -3.07 0.60
CA THR A 42 5.06 -2.87 0.86
C THR A 42 4.58 -3.77 1.99
N VAL A 43 4.97 -5.05 2.01
CA VAL A 43 4.64 -5.97 3.09
C VAL A 43 5.22 -5.49 4.42
N SER A 44 6.48 -5.07 4.44
CA SER A 44 7.13 -4.54 5.64
C SER A 44 6.40 -3.31 6.18
N ALA A 45 6.12 -2.33 5.31
CA ALA A 45 5.42 -1.10 5.69
C ALA A 45 4.00 -1.39 6.19
N CYS A 46 3.27 -2.31 5.56
CA CYS A 46 1.93 -2.69 6.02
C CYS A 46 1.95 -3.32 7.42
N ARG A 47 2.93 -4.17 7.71
CA ARG A 47 3.11 -4.81 9.03
C ARG A 47 3.46 -3.77 10.09
N GLU A 48 4.34 -2.82 9.77
CA GLU A 48 4.78 -1.78 10.70
C GLU A 48 3.69 -0.76 11.03
N MET A 49 2.92 -0.34 10.03
CA MET A 49 1.80 0.59 10.20
C MET A 49 0.55 -0.06 10.80
N GLY A 50 0.47 -1.39 10.85
CA GLY A 50 -0.75 -2.11 11.26
C GLY A 50 -1.90 -1.91 10.26
N VAL A 51 -1.60 -1.95 8.96
CA VAL A 51 -2.60 -1.78 7.89
C VAL A 51 -3.67 -2.87 8.00
N GLU A 52 -4.93 -2.49 7.94
CA GLU A 52 -6.09 -3.40 7.92
C GLU A 52 -6.66 -3.58 6.52
N GLN A 53 -6.40 -2.62 5.62
CA GLN A 53 -6.88 -2.67 4.25
C GLN A 53 -5.89 -2.07 3.26
N ILE A 54 -5.62 -2.79 2.17
CA ILE A 54 -4.98 -2.27 0.97
C ILE A 54 -6.04 -1.98 -0.10
N GLN A 55 -6.04 -0.73 -0.58
CA GLN A 55 -6.87 -0.26 -1.66
C GLN A 55 -6.02 -0.12 -2.92
N TRP A 56 -6.32 -0.91 -3.94
CA TRP A 56 -5.58 -0.92 -5.19
C TRP A 56 -6.10 0.19 -6.08
N ARG A 57 -5.26 1.19 -6.35
CA ARG A 57 -5.64 2.40 -7.07
C ARG A 57 -4.79 2.56 -8.31
N SER A 58 -5.42 2.83 -9.44
CA SER A 58 -4.69 3.39 -10.58
C SER A 58 -4.14 4.77 -10.20
N LEU A 59 -2.92 5.08 -10.65
CA LEU A 59 -2.36 6.42 -10.53
C LEU A 59 -3.15 7.46 -11.35
N ASN A 60 -3.97 7.01 -12.30
CA ASN A 60 -4.77 7.86 -13.20
C ASN A 60 -3.94 8.92 -13.93
N VAL A 61 -2.73 8.52 -14.33
CA VAL A 61 -1.83 9.30 -15.19
C VAL A 61 -1.68 8.57 -16.52
N ASP A 62 -1.32 9.31 -17.57
CA ASP A 62 -0.90 8.72 -18.84
C ASP A 62 0.29 7.78 -18.60
N HIS A 63 0.14 6.53 -19.03
CA HIS A 63 1.11 5.48 -18.74
C HIS A 63 2.39 5.64 -19.58
N ASP A 64 2.24 6.03 -20.84
CA ASP A 64 3.38 6.18 -21.77
C ASP A 64 4.24 7.36 -21.32
N TRP A 65 3.61 8.48 -20.95
CA TRP A 65 4.32 9.62 -20.37
C TRP A 65 5.04 9.26 -19.07
N LEU A 66 4.39 8.51 -18.16
CA LEU A 66 5.02 8.17 -16.89
C LEU A 66 6.24 7.25 -17.08
N LEU A 67 6.21 6.35 -18.06
CA LEU A 67 7.36 5.50 -18.39
C LEU A 67 8.57 6.31 -18.87
N GLU A 68 8.35 7.46 -19.53
CA GLU A 68 9.43 8.36 -19.95
C GLU A 68 10.07 9.09 -18.77
N GLU A 69 9.29 9.40 -17.73
CA GLU A 69 9.75 10.14 -16.54
C GLU A 69 10.33 9.24 -15.44
N LEU A 70 9.91 7.97 -15.38
CA LEU A 70 10.36 7.05 -14.35
C LEU A 70 11.76 6.49 -14.66
N PRO A 71 12.57 6.21 -13.61
CA PRO A 71 13.78 5.44 -13.80
C PRO A 71 13.45 4.03 -14.33
N ALA A 72 14.41 3.41 -15.02
CA ALA A 72 14.24 2.07 -15.58
C ALA A 72 13.69 1.10 -14.52
N THR A 73 12.53 0.52 -14.81
CA THR A 73 11.84 -0.41 -13.92
C THR A 73 12.37 -1.84 -14.11
N SER A 74 12.33 -2.63 -13.04
CA SER A 74 12.61 -4.07 -13.15
C SER A 74 11.41 -4.81 -13.76
N PRO A 75 11.61 -6.01 -14.34
CA PRO A 75 10.49 -6.86 -14.73
C PRO A 75 9.61 -7.18 -13.51
N GLY A 76 8.37 -6.71 -13.55
CA GLY A 76 7.36 -7.03 -12.54
C GLY A 76 6.91 -8.49 -12.65
N VAL A 77 6.39 -9.05 -11.55
CA VAL A 77 5.82 -10.41 -11.55
C VAL A 77 4.42 -10.48 -12.18
N GLY A 78 3.84 -9.33 -12.53
CA GLY A 78 2.47 -9.19 -12.98
C GLY A 78 1.53 -8.83 -11.83
N MET A 79 0.60 -7.91 -12.08
CA MET A 79 -0.30 -7.36 -11.04
C MET A 79 -1.18 -8.41 -10.34
N LEU A 80 -1.60 -9.47 -11.05
CA LEU A 80 -2.39 -10.55 -10.45
C LEU A 80 -1.55 -11.37 -9.47
N GLU A 81 -0.32 -11.72 -9.85
CA GLU A 81 0.62 -12.44 -8.97
C GLU A 81 1.02 -11.56 -7.78
N ALA A 82 1.22 -10.25 -8.00
CA ALA A 82 1.45 -9.28 -6.92
C ALA A 82 0.29 -9.26 -5.90
N LEU A 83 -0.95 -9.22 -6.36
CA LEU A 83 -2.14 -9.29 -5.50
C LEU A 83 -2.16 -10.58 -4.68
N ASP A 84 -1.91 -11.72 -5.32
CA ASP A 84 -1.95 -13.02 -4.66
C ASP A 84 -0.78 -13.19 -3.67
N ARG A 85 0.40 -12.64 -3.97
CA ARG A 85 1.52 -12.56 -3.04
C ARG A 85 1.17 -11.73 -1.81
N LEU A 86 0.63 -10.51 -1.98
CA LEU A 86 0.27 -9.67 -0.84
C LEU A 86 -0.80 -10.32 0.03
N ARG A 87 -1.83 -10.97 -0.56
CA ARG A 87 -2.83 -11.73 0.20
C ARG A 87 -2.22 -12.85 1.04
N ARG A 88 -1.20 -13.52 0.51
CA ARG A 88 -0.50 -14.62 1.19
C ARG A 88 0.38 -14.12 2.34
N GLU A 89 1.09 -13.02 2.11
CA GLU A 89 1.99 -12.40 3.09
C GLU A 89 1.27 -11.61 4.18
N LEU A 90 0.05 -11.15 3.89
CA LEU A 90 -0.78 -10.31 4.75
C LEU A 90 -2.20 -10.89 4.89
N PRO A 91 -2.38 -12.11 5.43
CA PRO A 91 -3.67 -12.81 5.41
C PRO A 91 -4.79 -12.11 6.21
N GLY A 92 -4.46 -11.20 7.13
CA GLY A 92 -5.42 -10.40 7.87
C GLY A 92 -5.82 -9.08 7.19
N VAL A 93 -5.16 -8.72 6.10
CA VAL A 93 -5.36 -7.44 5.40
C VAL A 93 -6.44 -7.61 4.34
N GLN A 94 -7.44 -6.74 4.37
CA GLN A 94 -8.47 -6.71 3.34
C GLN A 94 -7.93 -6.09 2.06
N HIS A 95 -8.29 -6.65 0.91
CA HIS A 95 -7.95 -6.08 -0.39
C HIS A 95 -9.22 -5.63 -1.12
N GLY A 96 -9.22 -4.40 -1.64
CA GLY A 96 -10.38 -3.87 -2.35
C GLY A 96 -10.13 -2.49 -2.96
N ASN A 97 -11.21 -1.73 -3.14
CA ASN A 97 -11.19 -0.40 -3.75
C ASN A 97 -12.03 0.64 -2.98
N PHE A 98 -12.52 0.29 -1.78
CA PHE A 98 -13.36 1.16 -0.95
C PHE A 98 -13.07 0.94 0.53
N THR A 99 -13.05 2.02 1.31
CA THR A 99 -12.97 1.97 2.77
C THR A 99 -14.27 1.40 3.32
N ARG A 100 -14.18 0.38 4.17
CA ARG A 100 -15.34 -0.12 4.91
C ARG A 100 -15.46 0.66 6.22
N PRO A 101 -16.67 1.08 6.62
CA PRO A 101 -16.83 1.74 7.91
C PRO A 101 -16.45 0.79 9.04
N VAL A 102 -15.60 1.25 9.94
CA VAL A 102 -15.38 0.61 11.25
C VAL A 102 -16.42 1.11 12.23
N ALA A 103 -16.82 0.23 13.17
CA ALA A 103 -17.69 0.65 14.26
C ALA A 103 -17.03 1.82 15.00
N ALA A 104 -17.81 2.86 15.32
CA ALA A 104 -17.27 4.05 15.96
C ALA A 104 -16.53 3.65 17.25
N ALA A 105 -15.26 4.04 17.36
CA ALA A 105 -14.53 3.92 18.62
C ALA A 105 -15.28 4.77 19.65
N THR A 106 -15.76 4.12 20.72
CA THR A 106 -16.30 4.84 21.88
C THR A 106 -15.14 5.59 22.51
N ILE A 107 -14.99 6.88 22.17
CA ILE A 107 -14.07 7.78 22.85
C ILE A 107 -14.57 7.86 24.31
N ARG A 108 -13.78 7.33 25.24
CA ARG A 108 -13.97 7.53 26.68
C ARG A 108 -13.15 8.72 27.14
#